data_AF-A0A9E5EZE5-F1
#
_entry.id   AF-A0A9E5EZE5-F1
#
_cell.length_a   1.000
_cell.length_b   1.000
_cell.length_c   1.000
_cell.angle_alpha   90.00
_cell.angle_beta   90.00
_cell.angle_gamma   90.00
#
_symmetry.space_group_name_H-M   'P 1'
#
loop_
_entity.id
_entity.type
_entity.pdbx_description
1 polymer ?
#
loop_
_entity_poly.entity_id
_entity_poly.type
_entity_poly.pdbx_seq_one_letter_code
_entity_poly.pdbx_strand_id
1 'polypeptide(L)'
;NPKSETEHWSFQPVKKAVPPINEMSHPIDSFIHQKLNKRLIKQSAIADKRTLIRRLSIDLIGLPPSISEISAFENDPSSDAYEKVVDRLLASPRYGERWARHWLDIARYADNKGYVFFEDKNYPWAWTYREYVINSLNNDLPYNQFIIEQIAADQLETKDKKSLAALGFLTVGGHFMGNTHDIIDDRIDVMTRGLMGLTVSCARCHDHKFDPIPAADYYSLYGIMRSSFEPITPPLYDTEPSTEEYKKFALELKTKEKKLLDFVQAKHRDLVTQARARAGDYLFAAYQAGNQPPADDFMLLADKGDLNPAMIARWRAFLERMKIQKDPTWALWHRYSSLNPSSFSQSALEVRNLLSDNPNVLQAFEVPPKSMKQVADTYGKLLGETEKAWLSSGGKIPLQDKNAEMIRSALYGPNSPADAPLALDWGFLDLFPDRTTQGEYKALIKDLET
;
A
#
# COMPACT_ATOMS: atom_id res chain seq x y z
N ASN A 1 -19.31 -16.15 -4.95
CA ASN A 1 -19.38 -15.78 -6.39
C ASN A 1 -20.60 -14.93 -6.68
N PRO A 2 -20.55 -13.61 -6.49
CA PRO A 2 -21.45 -12.73 -7.23
C PRO A 2 -20.98 -12.71 -8.69
N LYS A 3 -21.93 -12.77 -9.62
CA LYS A 3 -21.71 -12.94 -11.07
C LYS A 3 -20.82 -11.83 -11.64
N SER A 4 -19.74 -12.21 -12.33
CA SER A 4 -18.71 -11.33 -12.89
C SER A 4 -19.05 -10.77 -14.28
N GLU A 5 -20.29 -10.39 -14.55
CA GLU A 5 -20.64 -9.64 -15.77
C GLU A 5 -21.73 -8.63 -15.43
N THR A 6 -21.32 -7.38 -15.19
CA THR A 6 -22.28 -6.29 -15.02
C THR A 6 -22.68 -5.78 -16.39
N GLU A 7 -23.98 -5.67 -16.69
CA GLU A 7 -24.45 -5.13 -17.97
C GLU A 7 -24.23 -3.60 -18.08
N HIS A 8 -23.69 -2.98 -17.04
CA HIS A 8 -23.45 -1.55 -17.04
C HIS A 8 -22.32 -1.18 -18.00
N TRP A 9 -22.60 -0.22 -18.89
CA TRP A 9 -21.78 0.10 -20.05
C TRP A 9 -20.31 0.43 -19.71
N SER A 10 -20.03 1.00 -18.53
CA SER A 10 -18.68 1.40 -18.11
C SER A 10 -17.77 0.23 -17.73
N PHE A 11 -18.32 -0.95 -17.43
CA PHE A 11 -17.56 -2.15 -17.09
C PHE A 11 -17.47 -3.13 -18.28
N GLN A 12 -18.02 -2.76 -19.43
CA GLN A 12 -17.92 -3.53 -20.65
C GLN A 12 -16.61 -3.21 -21.38
N PRO A 13 -15.98 -4.21 -22.05
CA PRO A 13 -14.78 -3.95 -22.85
C PRO A 13 -15.01 -2.84 -23.89
N VAL A 14 -14.07 -1.90 -23.96
CA VAL A 14 -14.13 -0.79 -24.93
C VAL A 14 -14.01 -1.36 -26.34
N LYS A 15 -15.01 -1.10 -27.18
CA LYS A 15 -15.01 -1.48 -28.60
C LYS A 15 -14.60 -0.28 -29.44
N LYS A 16 -13.62 -0.48 -30.33
CA LYS A 16 -13.20 0.57 -31.28
C LYS A 16 -14.36 0.89 -32.23
N ALA A 17 -14.90 2.10 -32.14
CA ALA A 17 -15.97 2.54 -33.02
C ALA A 17 -15.45 2.84 -34.43
N VAL A 18 -16.25 2.52 -35.45
CA VAL A 18 -15.99 2.94 -36.83
C VAL A 18 -16.61 4.32 -37.02
N PRO A 19 -15.81 5.35 -37.39
CA PRO A 19 -16.33 6.68 -37.65
C PRO A 19 -17.37 6.66 -38.78
N PRO A 20 -18.45 7.47 -38.70
CA PRO A 20 -19.38 7.65 -39.81
C PRO A 20 -18.64 8.18 -41.04
N ILE A 21 -18.93 7.62 -42.22
CA ILE A 21 -18.37 8.14 -43.48
C ILE A 21 -19.14 9.43 -43.82
N ASN A 22 -18.44 10.56 -43.80
CA ASN A 22 -18.94 11.86 -44.26
C ASN A 22 -17.77 12.76 -44.69
N GLU A 23 -18.07 14.00 -45.08
CA GLU A 23 -17.08 14.97 -45.60
C GLU A 23 -16.21 15.61 -44.51
N MET A 24 -16.36 15.22 -43.23
CA MET A 24 -15.56 15.80 -42.15
C MET A 24 -14.13 15.25 -42.16
N SER A 25 -13.15 16.12 -41.94
CA SER A 25 -11.73 15.77 -41.94
C SER A 25 -11.31 14.94 -40.73
N HIS A 26 -11.94 15.14 -39.56
CA HIS A 26 -11.58 14.46 -38.32
C HIS A 26 -12.64 13.42 -37.89
N PRO A 27 -12.22 12.22 -37.40
CA PRO A 27 -13.14 11.18 -36.94
C PRO A 27 -14.10 11.62 -35.83
N ILE A 28 -13.63 12.45 -34.89
CA ILE A 28 -14.47 12.98 -33.79
C ILE A 28 -15.58 13.87 -34.35
N ASP A 29 -15.24 14.76 -35.27
CA ASP A 29 -16.19 15.67 -35.91
C ASP A 29 -17.24 14.89 -36.71
N SER A 30 -16.83 13.77 -37.32
CA SER A 30 -17.75 12.88 -38.02
C SER A 30 -18.86 12.35 -37.11
N PHE A 31 -18.52 11.96 -35.87
CA PHE A 31 -19.51 11.52 -34.88
C PHE A 31 -20.41 12.66 -34.39
N ILE A 32 -19.84 13.84 -34.13
CA ILE A 32 -20.59 15.02 -33.69
C ILE A 32 -21.59 15.44 -34.77
N HIS A 33 -21.11 15.59 -36.02
CA HIS A 33 -21.92 15.99 -37.16
C HIS A 33 -23.08 15.02 -37.42
N GLN A 34 -22.85 13.71 -37.32
CA GLN A 34 -23.92 12.72 -37.44
C GLN A 34 -25.04 12.94 -36.40
N LYS A 35 -24.69 13.26 -35.14
CA LYS A 35 -25.66 13.52 -34.08
C LYS A 35 -26.38 14.85 -34.26
N LEU A 36 -25.68 15.90 -34.70
CA LEU A 36 -26.25 17.21 -35.02
C LEU A 36 -27.29 17.11 -36.14
N ASN A 37 -26.95 16.42 -37.24
CA ASN A 37 -27.87 16.22 -38.36
C ASN A 37 -29.13 15.46 -37.97
N LYS A 38 -29.00 14.40 -37.17
CA LYS A 38 -30.17 13.66 -36.64
C LYS A 38 -31.08 14.53 -35.78
N ARG A 39 -30.53 15.56 -35.11
CA ARG A 39 -31.27 16.51 -34.28
C ARG A 39 -31.67 17.78 -35.03
N LEU A 40 -31.35 17.90 -36.33
CA LEU A 40 -31.58 19.09 -37.14
C LEU A 40 -30.93 20.36 -36.56
N ILE A 41 -29.79 20.19 -35.87
CA ILE A 41 -29.00 21.30 -35.29
C ILE A 41 -27.85 21.60 -36.25
N LYS A 42 -27.66 22.87 -36.61
CA LYS A 42 -26.51 23.30 -37.41
C LYS A 42 -25.31 23.58 -36.51
N GLN A 43 -24.11 23.31 -37.02
CA GLN A 43 -22.86 23.68 -36.34
C GLN A 43 -22.70 25.21 -36.32
N SER A 44 -22.19 25.73 -35.21
CA SER A 44 -21.84 27.16 -35.10
C SER A 44 -20.71 27.52 -36.06
N ALA A 45 -20.71 28.77 -36.53
CA ALA A 45 -19.59 29.30 -37.31
C ALA A 45 -18.30 29.29 -36.47
N ILE A 46 -17.16 29.12 -37.16
CA ILE A 46 -15.84 29.24 -36.54
C ILE A 46 -15.68 30.67 -36.00
N ALA A 47 -15.09 30.80 -34.82
CA ALA A 47 -14.82 32.10 -34.22
C ALA A 47 -13.77 32.89 -35.00
N ASP A 48 -13.78 34.21 -34.89
CA ASP A 48 -12.76 35.05 -35.52
C ASP A 48 -11.35 34.76 -34.95
N LYS A 49 -10.31 35.07 -35.73
CA LYS A 49 -8.91 34.78 -35.38
C LYS A 49 -8.51 35.36 -34.03
N ARG A 50 -8.97 36.57 -33.69
CA ARG A 50 -8.65 37.22 -32.40
C ARG A 50 -9.24 36.46 -31.23
N THR A 51 -10.49 36.01 -31.36
CA THR A 51 -11.13 35.15 -30.37
C THR A 51 -10.42 33.81 -30.24
N LEU A 52 -10.02 33.19 -31.35
CA LEU A 52 -9.33 31.89 -31.37
C LEU A 52 -7.98 31.96 -30.66
N ILE A 53 -7.09 32.90 -31.02
CA ILE A 53 -5.78 32.99 -30.38
C ILE A 53 -5.89 33.32 -28.89
N ARG A 54 -6.86 34.14 -28.48
CA ARG A 54 -7.09 34.42 -27.06
C ARG A 54 -7.47 33.15 -26.30
N ARG A 55 -8.38 32.33 -26.83
CA ARG A 55 -8.78 31.06 -26.21
C ARG A 55 -7.61 30.09 -26.15
N LEU A 56 -6.93 29.86 -27.28
CA LEU A 56 -5.78 28.98 -27.36
C LEU A 56 -4.69 29.35 -26.34
N SER A 57 -4.30 30.61 -26.25
CA SER A 57 -3.25 31.02 -25.31
C SER A 57 -3.67 30.85 -23.85
N ILE A 58 -4.92 31.19 -23.50
CA ILE A 58 -5.40 31.00 -22.12
C ILE A 58 -5.54 29.52 -21.77
N ASP A 59 -6.07 28.72 -22.68
CA ASP A 59 -6.32 27.30 -22.44
C ASP A 59 -5.01 26.50 -22.39
N LEU A 60 -4.09 26.74 -23.33
CA LEU A 60 -2.85 25.98 -23.44
C LEU A 60 -1.76 26.46 -22.49
N ILE A 61 -1.57 27.78 -22.33
CA ILE A 61 -0.44 28.32 -21.54
C ILE A 61 -0.88 29.23 -20.37
N GLY A 62 -2.18 29.41 -20.14
CA GLY A 62 -2.71 30.18 -19.01
C GLY A 62 -2.55 31.70 -19.11
N LEU A 63 -2.06 32.23 -20.23
CA LEU A 63 -1.74 33.64 -20.41
C LEU A 63 -2.42 34.21 -21.66
N PRO A 64 -2.79 35.51 -21.66
CA PRO A 64 -3.29 36.15 -22.88
C PRO A 64 -2.16 36.29 -23.92
N PRO A 65 -2.49 36.26 -25.23
CA PRO A 65 -1.51 36.53 -26.27
C PRO A 65 -1.08 38.00 -26.25
N SER A 66 0.16 38.27 -26.66
CA SER A 66 0.67 39.61 -26.90
C SER A 66 0.05 40.23 -28.16
N ILE A 67 0.12 41.56 -28.26
CA ILE A 67 -0.40 42.29 -29.42
C ILE A 67 0.28 41.82 -30.72
N SER A 68 1.60 41.57 -30.68
CA SER A 68 2.35 41.09 -31.84
C SER A 68 1.91 39.70 -32.28
N GLU A 69 1.64 38.78 -31.35
CA GLU A 69 1.12 37.44 -31.68
C GLU A 69 -0.28 37.51 -32.29
N ILE A 70 -1.16 38.38 -31.78
CA ILE A 70 -2.49 38.60 -32.36
C ILE A 70 -2.36 39.10 -33.79
N SER A 71 -1.57 40.16 -34.01
CA SER A 71 -1.38 40.73 -35.35
C SER A 71 -0.71 39.75 -36.31
N ALA A 72 0.23 38.93 -35.84
CA ALA A 72 0.86 37.90 -36.65
C ALA A 72 -0.16 36.85 -37.12
N PHE A 73 -1.02 36.35 -36.21
CA PHE A 73 -2.03 35.36 -36.57
C PHE A 73 -3.13 35.94 -37.47
N GLU A 74 -3.62 37.14 -37.18
CA GLU A 74 -4.65 37.81 -37.99
C GLU A 74 -4.20 37.97 -39.44
N ASN A 75 -2.94 38.38 -39.64
CA ASN A 75 -2.37 38.66 -40.96
C ASN A 75 -1.74 37.44 -41.66
N ASP A 76 -1.65 36.28 -41.01
CA ASP A 76 -1.13 35.06 -41.65
C ASP A 76 -2.13 34.52 -42.69
N PRO A 77 -1.79 34.51 -44.00
CA PRO A 77 -2.68 34.06 -45.05
C PRO A 77 -2.62 32.54 -45.28
N SER A 78 -1.74 31.83 -44.58
CA SER A 78 -1.55 30.40 -44.78
C SER A 78 -2.76 29.59 -44.33
N SER A 79 -3.02 28.48 -45.04
CA SER A 79 -4.16 27.60 -44.75
C SER A 79 -4.00 26.85 -43.41
N ASP A 80 -2.78 26.79 -42.89
CA ASP A 80 -2.37 26.15 -41.64
C ASP A 80 -2.04 27.16 -40.52
N ALA A 81 -2.48 28.42 -40.65
CA ALA A 81 -2.16 29.49 -39.69
C ALA A 81 -2.63 29.15 -38.26
N TYR A 82 -3.75 28.45 -38.12
CA TYR A 82 -4.29 28.05 -36.81
C TYR A 82 -3.40 26.98 -36.16
N GLU A 83 -3.05 25.96 -36.93
CA GLU A 83 -2.18 24.85 -36.53
C GLU A 83 -0.80 25.36 -36.09
N LYS A 84 -0.21 26.31 -36.84
CA LYS A 84 1.05 26.97 -36.44
C LYS A 84 0.98 27.64 -35.07
N VAL A 85 -0.15 28.27 -34.74
CA VAL A 85 -0.36 28.87 -33.41
C VAL A 85 -0.49 27.79 -32.34
N VAL A 86 -1.25 26.73 -32.62
CA VAL A 86 -1.41 25.58 -31.71
C VAL A 86 -0.05 24.93 -31.42
N ASP A 87 0.70 24.56 -32.45
CA ASP A 87 2.01 23.90 -32.33
C ASP A 87 3.00 24.75 -31.54
N ARG A 88 3.04 26.06 -31.81
CA ARG A 88 3.88 27.01 -31.07
C ARG A 88 3.52 27.09 -29.59
N LEU A 89 2.22 27.05 -29.26
CA LEU A 89 1.75 27.10 -27.87
C LEU A 89 2.01 25.79 -27.15
N LEU A 90 1.79 24.65 -27.80
CA LEU A 90 2.11 23.32 -27.27
C LEU A 90 3.61 23.14 -27.03
N ALA A 91 4.46 23.70 -27.90
CA ALA A 91 5.92 23.69 -27.75
C ALA A 91 6.44 24.67 -26.67
N SER A 92 5.58 25.49 -26.08
CA SER A 92 5.99 26.41 -25.01
C SER A 92 6.19 25.67 -23.70
N PRO A 93 7.26 25.90 -22.93
CA PRO A 93 7.42 25.31 -21.58
C PRO A 93 6.25 25.60 -20.63
N ARG A 94 5.55 26.72 -20.87
CA ARG A 94 4.36 27.16 -20.12
C ARG A 94 3.16 26.24 -20.32
N TYR A 95 3.14 25.44 -21.39
CA TYR A 95 2.11 24.42 -21.59
C TYR A 95 2.13 23.41 -20.45
N GLY A 96 3.30 22.82 -20.17
CA GLY A 96 3.50 21.91 -19.05
C GLY A 96 3.19 22.56 -17.71
N GLU A 97 3.62 23.81 -17.48
CA GLU A 97 3.29 24.55 -16.24
C GLU A 97 1.77 24.70 -16.04
N ARG A 98 1.05 25.08 -17.11
CA ARG A 98 -0.40 25.28 -17.08
C ARG A 98 -1.13 23.96 -16.83
N TRP A 99 -0.79 22.93 -17.59
CA TRP A 99 -1.49 21.64 -17.53
C TRP A 99 -1.12 20.83 -16.29
N ALA A 100 0.13 20.95 -15.80
CA ALA A 100 0.54 20.32 -14.55
C ALA A 100 -0.34 20.78 -13.39
N ARG A 101 -0.77 22.06 -13.34
CA ARG A 101 -1.69 22.54 -12.30
C ARG A 101 -2.96 21.68 -12.19
N HIS A 102 -3.53 21.27 -13.32
CA HIS A 102 -4.73 20.43 -13.34
C HIS A 102 -4.44 19.01 -12.82
N TRP A 103 -3.28 18.46 -13.17
CA TRP A 103 -2.86 17.15 -12.66
C TRP A 103 -2.51 17.18 -11.17
N LEU A 104 -1.84 18.24 -10.71
CA LEU A 104 -1.44 18.42 -9.33
C LEU A 104 -2.65 18.58 -8.40
N ASP A 105 -3.75 19.15 -8.89
CA ASP A 105 -5.05 19.14 -8.18
C ASP A 105 -5.55 17.69 -7.96
N ILE A 106 -5.42 16.80 -8.96
CA ILE A 106 -5.80 15.38 -8.87
C ILE A 106 -4.87 14.62 -7.92
N ALA A 107 -3.57 14.87 -8.02
CA ALA A 107 -2.55 14.28 -7.16
C ALA A 107 -2.57 14.82 -5.71
N ARG A 108 -3.45 15.79 -5.43
CA ARG A 108 -3.57 16.48 -4.13
C ARG A 108 -2.23 17.05 -3.66
N TYR A 109 -1.49 17.60 -4.60
CA TYR A 109 -0.17 18.15 -4.35
C TYR A 109 -0.21 19.29 -3.35
N ALA A 110 0.69 19.24 -2.37
CA ALA A 110 1.03 20.35 -1.52
C ALA A 110 2.54 20.36 -1.26
N ASP A 111 3.11 21.55 -1.11
CA ASP A 111 4.48 21.70 -0.62
C ASP A 111 4.58 21.44 0.90
N ASN A 112 3.44 21.28 1.58
CA ASN A 112 3.37 21.09 3.03
C ASN A 112 2.46 19.92 3.46
N LYS A 113 2.79 19.38 4.63
CA LYS A 113 2.00 18.39 5.37
C LYS A 113 0.90 19.11 6.14
N GLY A 114 -0.36 18.75 5.86
CA GLY A 114 -1.50 19.17 6.68
C GLY A 114 -1.54 18.45 8.03
N TYR A 115 -1.98 19.13 9.08
CA TYR A 115 -2.22 18.56 10.42
C TYR A 115 -0.99 17.94 11.11
N VAL A 116 0.18 18.57 11.00
CA VAL A 116 1.39 18.16 11.73
C VAL A 116 1.82 19.25 12.70
N PHE A 117 1.91 18.92 14.00
CA PHE A 117 2.16 19.87 15.08
C PHE A 117 3.57 19.83 15.65
N PHE A 118 4.25 18.67 15.57
CA PHE A 118 5.54 18.42 16.23
C PHE A 118 6.64 17.95 15.26
N GLU A 119 6.43 18.10 13.95
CA GLU A 119 7.39 17.74 12.91
C GLU A 119 7.53 18.90 11.90
N ASP A 120 8.49 18.79 10.98
CA ASP A 120 8.59 19.73 9.86
C ASP A 120 7.33 19.66 9.01
N LYS A 121 6.73 20.83 8.77
CA LYS A 121 5.51 21.00 8.00
C LYS A 121 5.77 20.94 6.51
N ASN A 122 7.00 21.12 6.03
CA ASN A 122 7.28 21.10 4.60
C ASN A 122 7.57 19.68 4.13
N TYR A 123 7.25 19.40 2.87
CA TYR A 123 7.87 18.31 2.13
C TYR A 123 9.13 18.85 1.45
N PRO A 124 10.34 18.53 1.94
CA PRO A 124 11.57 19.13 1.41
C PRO A 124 11.76 18.91 -0.10
N TRP A 125 11.22 17.79 -0.62
CA TRP A 125 11.43 17.34 -2.00
C TRP A 125 10.15 17.30 -2.84
N ALA A 126 9.00 17.81 -2.35
CA ALA A 126 7.74 17.78 -3.12
C ALA A 126 7.88 18.44 -4.50
N TRP A 127 8.68 19.50 -4.60
CA TRP A 127 8.94 20.18 -5.86
C TRP A 127 9.47 19.24 -6.96
N THR A 128 10.18 18.16 -6.62
CA THR A 128 10.68 17.20 -7.63
C THR A 128 9.54 16.50 -8.36
N TYR A 129 8.44 16.17 -7.68
CA TYR A 129 7.24 15.62 -8.30
C TYR A 129 6.54 16.66 -9.19
N ARG A 130 6.45 17.92 -8.74
CA ARG A 130 5.91 19.02 -9.57
C ARG A 130 6.70 19.17 -10.87
N GLU A 131 8.02 19.20 -10.78
CA GLU A 131 8.89 19.30 -11.96
C GLU A 131 8.75 18.07 -12.87
N TYR A 132 8.64 16.87 -12.30
CA TYR A 132 8.38 15.66 -13.07
C TYR A 132 7.09 15.77 -13.91
N VAL A 133 5.98 16.23 -13.32
CA VAL A 133 4.70 16.38 -14.04
C VAL A 133 4.81 17.43 -15.15
N ILE A 134 5.41 18.59 -14.87
CA ILE A 134 5.63 19.66 -15.86
C ILE A 134 6.45 19.13 -17.05
N ASN A 135 7.56 18.44 -16.76
CA ASN A 135 8.44 17.90 -17.77
C ASN A 135 7.80 16.76 -18.56
N SER A 136 7.02 15.90 -17.91
CA SER A 136 6.29 14.81 -18.57
C SER A 136 5.31 15.34 -19.62
N LEU A 137 4.60 16.42 -19.31
CA LEU A 137 3.67 17.08 -20.24
C LEU A 137 4.41 17.78 -21.39
N ASN A 138 5.48 18.51 -21.09
CA ASN A 138 6.27 19.22 -22.12
C ASN A 138 7.02 18.27 -23.06
N ASN A 139 7.41 17.09 -22.59
CA ASN A 139 8.12 16.08 -23.38
C ASN A 139 7.18 15.07 -24.06
N ASP A 140 5.86 15.26 -23.94
CA ASP A 140 4.84 14.36 -24.48
C ASP A 140 5.04 12.89 -24.04
N LEU A 141 5.31 12.69 -22.73
CA LEU A 141 5.48 11.35 -22.18
C LEU A 141 4.19 10.55 -22.40
N PRO A 142 4.26 9.34 -23.00
CA PRO A 142 3.08 8.52 -23.23
C PRO A 142 2.29 8.30 -21.94
N TYR A 143 0.98 8.55 -21.97
CA TYR A 143 0.13 8.49 -20.79
C TYR A 143 0.23 7.15 -20.03
N ASN A 144 0.35 6.03 -20.74
CA ASN A 144 0.55 4.72 -20.12
C ASN A 144 1.85 4.67 -19.30
N GLN A 145 2.93 5.23 -19.81
CA GLN A 145 4.21 5.27 -19.11
C GLN A 145 4.14 6.23 -17.92
N PHE A 146 3.53 7.40 -18.10
CA PHE A 146 3.29 8.37 -17.03
C PHE A 146 2.55 7.76 -15.84
N ILE A 147 1.50 6.96 -16.08
CA ILE A 147 0.76 6.26 -15.02
C ILE A 147 1.60 5.16 -14.35
N ILE A 148 2.35 4.37 -15.12
CA ILE A 148 3.20 3.31 -14.56
C ILE A 148 4.26 3.91 -13.63
N GLU A 149 4.93 4.98 -14.05
CA GLU A 149 5.95 5.66 -13.25
C GLU A 149 5.38 6.18 -11.93
N GLN A 150 4.18 6.76 -11.95
CA GLN A 150 3.57 7.28 -10.73
C GLN A 150 3.19 6.22 -9.68
N ILE A 151 3.02 4.97 -10.09
CA ILE A 151 2.63 3.86 -9.19
C ILE A 151 3.84 3.02 -8.80
N ALA A 152 4.81 2.85 -9.70
CA ALA A 152 5.83 1.81 -9.57
C ALA A 152 7.19 2.19 -10.22
N ALA A 153 7.56 3.47 -10.30
CA ALA A 153 8.85 3.87 -10.86
C ALA A 153 10.06 3.17 -10.21
N ASP A 154 9.98 2.82 -8.92
CA ASP A 154 11.00 2.06 -8.19
C ASP A 154 11.15 0.61 -8.66
N GLN A 155 10.14 0.05 -9.32
CA GLN A 155 10.14 -1.29 -9.89
C GLN A 155 10.56 -1.30 -11.37
N LEU A 156 10.77 -0.12 -11.96
CA LEU A 156 11.22 0.00 -13.35
C LEU A 156 12.75 0.02 -13.41
N GLU A 157 13.31 -0.73 -14.36
CA GLU A 157 14.74 -0.62 -14.69
C GLU A 157 15.01 0.66 -15.49
N THR A 158 15.03 1.81 -14.82
CA THR A 158 15.29 3.10 -15.46
C THR A 158 16.75 3.52 -15.27
N LYS A 159 17.35 4.03 -16.35
CA LYS A 159 18.67 4.69 -16.27
C LYS A 159 18.56 6.08 -15.64
N ASP A 160 17.40 6.72 -15.78
CA ASP A 160 17.13 8.04 -15.24
C ASP A 160 16.33 7.95 -13.93
N LYS A 161 17.04 8.22 -12.82
CA LYS A 161 16.46 8.22 -11.47
C LYS A 161 15.43 9.35 -11.26
N LYS A 162 15.33 10.34 -12.15
CA LYS A 162 14.32 11.41 -12.05
C LYS A 162 12.89 10.90 -12.13
N SER A 163 12.68 9.77 -12.82
CA SER A 163 11.39 9.06 -12.85
C SER A 163 10.92 8.63 -11.45
N LEU A 164 11.81 8.43 -10.48
CA LEU A 164 11.43 8.13 -9.09
C LEU A 164 10.61 9.25 -8.45
N ALA A 165 10.78 10.49 -8.90
CA ALA A 165 9.97 11.61 -8.43
C ALA A 165 8.48 11.41 -8.72
N ALA A 166 8.12 10.60 -9.74
CA ALA A 166 6.74 10.26 -10.08
C ALA A 166 5.98 9.61 -8.91
N LEU A 167 6.67 8.86 -8.05
CA LEU A 167 6.09 8.25 -6.84
C LEU A 167 5.54 9.29 -5.84
N GLY A 168 5.87 10.56 -6.04
CA GLY A 168 5.20 11.69 -5.41
C GLY A 168 3.68 11.59 -5.47
N PHE A 169 3.10 11.02 -6.54
CA PHE A 169 1.66 10.78 -6.65
C PHE A 169 1.03 10.03 -5.46
N LEU A 170 1.80 9.14 -4.82
CA LEU A 170 1.35 8.37 -3.66
C LEU A 170 1.82 8.95 -2.32
N THR A 171 2.80 9.87 -2.32
CA THR A 171 3.50 10.30 -1.10
C THR A 171 3.34 11.78 -0.74
N VAL A 172 3.00 12.66 -1.69
CA VAL A 172 2.79 14.11 -1.41
C VAL A 172 1.40 14.44 -0.86
N GLY A 173 0.53 13.43 -0.72
CA GLY A 173 -0.85 13.56 -0.24
C GLY A 173 -0.98 13.79 1.28
N GLY A 174 -2.17 13.54 1.81
CA GLY A 174 -2.47 13.80 3.23
C GLY A 174 -1.73 12.85 4.17
N HIS A 175 -1.06 13.38 5.20
CA HIS A 175 -0.38 12.59 6.24
C HIS A 175 -1.23 12.33 7.50
N PHE A 176 -2.49 12.80 7.53
CA PHE A 176 -3.52 12.52 8.55
C PHE A 176 -3.02 12.25 9.99
N MET A 177 -2.23 13.18 10.57
CA MET A 177 -1.66 13.06 11.93
C MET A 177 -0.89 11.75 12.19
N GLY A 178 -0.29 11.15 11.15
CA GLY A 178 0.44 9.89 11.24
C GLY A 178 -0.44 8.64 11.27
N ASN A 179 -1.76 8.73 11.04
CA ASN A 179 -2.61 7.55 10.97
C ASN A 179 -2.34 6.77 9.67
N THR A 180 -1.56 5.69 9.78
CA THR A 180 -1.20 4.83 8.64
C THR A 180 -2.41 4.29 7.89
N HIS A 181 -3.52 3.97 8.59
CA HIS A 181 -4.71 3.44 7.94
C HIS A 181 -5.39 4.47 7.04
N ASP A 182 -5.41 5.73 7.44
CA ASP A 182 -6.01 6.81 6.65
C ASP A 182 -5.08 7.28 5.53
N ILE A 183 -3.75 7.24 5.74
CA ILE A 183 -2.76 7.46 4.67
C ILE A 183 -2.91 6.39 3.57
N ILE A 184 -3.06 5.12 3.94
CA ILE A 184 -3.27 4.04 2.97
C ILE A 184 -4.61 4.23 2.23
N ASP A 185 -5.66 4.60 2.94
CA ASP A 185 -6.97 4.88 2.33
C ASP A 185 -6.90 6.03 1.31
N ASP A 186 -6.16 7.09 1.62
CA ASP A 186 -5.89 8.21 0.72
C ASP A 186 -5.13 7.77 -0.53
N ARG A 187 -4.11 6.91 -0.39
CA ARG A 187 -3.36 6.31 -1.51
C ARG A 187 -4.26 5.47 -2.42
N ILE A 188 -5.14 4.65 -1.84
CA ILE A 188 -6.14 3.89 -2.61
C ILE A 188 -7.08 4.86 -3.32
N ASP A 189 -7.52 5.93 -2.66
CA ASP A 189 -8.44 6.90 -3.24
C ASP A 189 -7.84 7.65 -4.44
N VAL A 190 -6.61 8.17 -4.36
CA VAL A 190 -6.01 8.87 -5.52
C VAL A 190 -5.76 7.94 -6.69
N MET A 191 -5.31 6.71 -6.41
CA MET A 191 -5.09 5.73 -7.46
C MET A 191 -6.40 5.36 -8.15
N THR A 192 -7.47 5.13 -7.39
CA THR A 192 -8.74 4.61 -7.96
C THR A 192 -9.65 5.72 -8.45
N ARG A 193 -9.88 6.77 -7.65
CA ARG A 193 -10.69 7.92 -8.05
C ARG A 193 -9.96 8.80 -9.05
N GLY A 194 -8.67 9.05 -8.83
CA GLY A 194 -7.86 9.92 -9.69
C GLY A 194 -7.58 9.33 -11.07
N LEU A 195 -7.38 8.01 -11.18
CA LEU A 195 -7.06 7.37 -12.47
C LEU A 195 -8.24 6.66 -13.12
N MET A 196 -9.13 6.03 -12.34
CA MET A 196 -10.22 5.21 -12.85
C MET A 196 -11.59 5.90 -12.74
N GLY A 197 -11.69 7.00 -11.98
CA GLY A 197 -12.97 7.65 -11.67
C GLY A 197 -13.88 6.81 -10.77
N LEU A 198 -13.34 5.83 -10.03
CA LEU A 198 -14.10 4.93 -9.17
C LEU A 198 -13.84 5.22 -7.69
N THR A 199 -14.89 5.24 -6.88
CA THR A 199 -14.82 5.50 -5.43
C THR A 199 -14.55 4.22 -4.62
N VAL A 200 -13.43 3.54 -4.90
CA VAL A 200 -13.10 2.25 -4.26
C VAL A 200 -12.99 2.38 -2.74
N SER A 201 -12.58 3.53 -2.20
CA SER A 201 -12.53 3.77 -0.75
C SER A 201 -13.89 3.66 -0.05
N CYS A 202 -15.01 3.80 -0.76
CA CYS A 202 -16.33 3.53 -0.19
C CYS A 202 -16.53 2.04 0.15
N ALA A 203 -15.71 1.14 -0.40
CA ALA A 203 -15.75 -0.29 -0.09
C ALA A 203 -14.97 -0.65 1.19
N ARG A 204 -14.37 0.32 1.89
CA ARG A 204 -13.58 0.12 3.12
C ARG A 204 -14.37 -0.61 4.22
N CYS A 205 -15.63 -0.24 4.43
CA CYS A 205 -16.44 -0.76 5.54
C CYS A 205 -17.41 -1.88 5.13
N HIS A 206 -17.83 -1.90 3.86
CA HIS A 206 -18.78 -2.85 3.30
C HIS A 206 -18.61 -2.90 1.78
N ASP A 207 -19.16 -3.91 1.10
CA ASP A 207 -19.16 -3.95 -0.37
C ASP A 207 -19.76 -2.65 -0.95
N HIS A 208 -19.16 -2.10 -1.99
CA HIS A 208 -19.52 -0.80 -2.53
C HIS A 208 -21.01 -0.71 -2.89
N LYS A 209 -21.65 0.41 -2.55
CA LYS A 209 -23.13 0.56 -2.60
C LYS A 209 -23.72 0.43 -4.00
N PHE A 210 -23.01 0.90 -5.02
CA PHE A 210 -23.51 1.03 -6.39
C PHE A 210 -22.66 0.23 -7.40
N ASP A 211 -21.35 0.45 -7.36
CA ASP A 211 -20.40 -0.27 -8.20
C ASP A 211 -20.12 -1.70 -7.69
N PRO A 212 -19.79 -2.65 -8.59
CA PRO A 212 -19.52 -4.05 -8.27
C PRO A 212 -18.11 -4.25 -7.66
N ILE A 213 -17.83 -3.55 -6.55
CA ILE A 213 -16.52 -3.53 -5.90
C ILE A 213 -16.68 -4.12 -4.49
N PRO A 214 -16.29 -5.39 -4.27
CA PRO A 214 -16.32 -6.01 -2.95
C PRO A 214 -15.34 -5.33 -1.98
N ALA A 215 -15.66 -5.36 -0.69
CA ALA A 215 -14.73 -4.94 0.36
C ALA A 215 -13.42 -5.74 0.31
N ALA A 216 -13.48 -7.01 -0.13
CA ALA A 216 -12.30 -7.84 -0.33
C ALA A 216 -11.30 -7.23 -1.34
N ASP A 217 -11.77 -6.56 -2.39
CA ASP A 217 -10.89 -5.94 -3.39
C ASP A 217 -10.22 -4.68 -2.82
N TYR A 218 -10.96 -3.87 -2.06
CA TYR A 218 -10.37 -2.76 -1.28
C TYR A 218 -9.27 -3.26 -0.35
N TYR A 219 -9.53 -4.31 0.42
CA TYR A 219 -8.55 -4.86 1.36
C TYR A 219 -7.37 -5.57 0.67
N SER A 220 -7.54 -6.00 -0.59
CA SER A 220 -6.44 -6.50 -1.41
C SER A 220 -5.47 -5.37 -1.80
N LEU A 221 -6.00 -4.20 -2.21
CA LEU A 221 -5.18 -3.00 -2.44
C LEU A 221 -4.55 -2.47 -1.16
N TYR A 222 -5.31 -2.48 -0.06
CA TYR A 222 -4.80 -2.12 1.26
C TYR A 222 -3.59 -3.00 1.64
N GLY A 223 -3.66 -4.30 1.39
CA GLY A 223 -2.54 -5.22 1.63
C GLY A 223 -1.29 -4.82 0.87
N ILE A 224 -1.41 -4.49 -0.43
CA ILE A 224 -0.30 -4.00 -1.25
C ILE A 224 0.30 -2.72 -0.64
N MET A 225 -0.53 -1.72 -0.38
CA MET A 225 -0.09 -0.43 0.15
C MET A 225 0.54 -0.55 1.54
N ARG A 226 0.02 -1.44 2.39
CA ARG A 226 0.57 -1.72 3.72
C ARG A 226 1.92 -2.44 3.66
N SER A 227 2.20 -3.13 2.56
CA SER A 227 3.47 -3.81 2.28
C SER A 227 4.47 -2.94 1.51
N SER A 228 4.07 -1.76 1.05
CA SER A 228 4.95 -0.75 0.45
C SER A 228 5.41 0.25 1.51
N PHE A 229 6.69 0.62 1.48
CA PHE A 229 7.26 1.57 2.45
C PHE A 229 8.15 2.58 1.75
N GLU A 230 8.19 3.79 2.32
CA GLU A 230 9.11 4.83 1.89
C GLU A 230 10.51 4.52 2.45
N PRO A 231 11.57 4.68 1.65
CA PRO A 231 12.92 4.46 2.13
C PRO A 231 13.30 5.52 3.17
N ILE A 232 13.95 5.09 4.24
CA ILE A 232 14.43 5.97 5.32
C ILE A 232 15.37 7.05 4.75
N THR A 233 16.24 6.63 3.82
CA THR A 233 17.12 7.51 3.07
C THR A 233 16.53 7.70 1.67
N PRO A 234 16.03 8.91 1.34
CA PRO A 234 15.47 9.17 0.03
C PRO A 234 16.50 8.92 -1.09
N PRO A 235 16.07 8.41 -2.26
CA PRO A 235 16.96 8.28 -3.39
C PRO A 235 17.44 9.65 -3.86
N LEU A 236 18.63 9.69 -4.47
CA LEU A 236 19.09 10.90 -5.13
C LEU A 236 18.22 11.24 -6.34
N TYR A 237 17.88 12.53 -6.46
CA TYR A 237 17.19 13.07 -7.62
C TYR A 237 18.10 13.18 -8.86
N ASP A 238 19.35 13.61 -8.66
CA ASP A 238 20.36 13.71 -9.71
C ASP A 238 21.43 12.61 -9.56
N THR A 239 22.34 12.54 -10.55
CA THR A 239 23.47 11.62 -10.50
C THR A 239 24.40 11.92 -9.32
N GLU A 240 25.01 10.87 -8.76
CA GLU A 240 25.99 10.97 -7.69
C GLU A 240 27.12 11.94 -8.07
N PRO A 241 27.36 13.00 -7.26
CA PRO A 241 28.47 13.91 -7.48
C PRO A 241 29.82 13.17 -7.40
N SER A 242 30.75 13.47 -8.30
CA SER A 242 32.08 12.85 -8.31
C SER A 242 33.08 13.48 -7.33
N THR A 243 32.62 14.32 -6.40
CA THR A 243 33.48 15.07 -5.46
C THR A 243 33.98 14.17 -4.33
N GLU A 244 35.16 14.49 -3.79
CA GLU A 244 35.72 13.73 -2.67
C GLU A 244 34.87 13.88 -1.39
N GLU A 245 34.26 15.05 -1.21
CA GLU A 245 33.32 15.33 -0.13
C GLU A 245 32.11 14.41 -0.21
N TYR A 246 31.54 14.22 -1.42
CA TYR A 246 30.40 13.33 -1.62
C TYR A 246 30.79 11.86 -1.41
N LYS A 247 31.95 11.42 -1.91
CA LYS A 247 32.42 10.05 -1.68
C LYS A 247 32.59 9.75 -0.19
N LYS A 248 33.12 10.70 0.59
CA LYS A 248 33.23 10.58 2.04
C LYS A 248 31.85 10.50 2.69
N PHE A 249 30.94 11.40 2.34
CA PHE A 249 29.55 11.38 2.80
C PHE A 249 28.85 10.04 2.48
N ALA A 250 28.95 9.55 1.25
CA ALA A 250 28.32 8.31 0.82
C ALA A 250 28.86 7.08 1.58
N LEU A 251 30.16 7.07 1.90
CA LEU A 251 30.76 6.00 2.71
C LEU A 251 30.27 6.04 4.17
N GLU A 252 30.16 7.24 4.75
CA GLU A 252 29.63 7.45 6.10
C GLU A 252 28.15 7.04 6.17
N LEU A 253 27.33 7.51 5.21
CA LEU A 253 25.92 7.16 5.08
C LEU A 253 25.73 5.64 5.00
N LYS A 254 26.45 4.95 4.10
CA LYS A 254 26.39 3.49 3.98
C LYS A 254 26.75 2.76 5.28
N THR A 255 27.69 3.31 6.04
CA THR A 255 28.08 2.75 7.34
C THR A 255 26.96 2.89 8.36
N LYS A 256 26.31 4.06 8.42
CA LYS A 256 25.15 4.31 9.29
C LYS A 256 23.94 3.45 8.88
N GLU A 257 23.65 3.33 7.59
CA GLU A 257 22.56 2.49 7.06
C GLU A 257 22.77 1.02 7.44
N LYS A 258 23.99 0.52 7.26
CA LYS A 258 24.35 -0.84 7.67
C LYS A 258 24.14 -1.04 9.18
N LYS A 259 24.55 -0.09 10.00
CA LYS A 259 24.39 -0.17 11.47
C LYS A 259 22.91 -0.24 11.86
N LEU A 260 22.06 0.57 11.24
CA LEU A 260 20.62 0.51 11.45
C LEU A 260 20.04 -0.83 11.01
N LEU A 261 20.39 -1.30 9.81
CA LEU A 261 19.88 -2.54 9.26
C LEU A 261 20.30 -3.75 10.11
N ASP A 262 21.56 -3.81 10.54
CA ASP A 262 22.08 -4.87 11.43
C ASP A 262 21.31 -4.88 12.76
N PHE A 263 21.04 -3.70 13.34
CA PHE A 263 20.26 -3.56 14.56
C PHE A 263 18.83 -4.08 14.39
N VAL A 264 18.12 -3.63 13.34
CA VAL A 264 16.75 -4.04 13.03
C VAL A 264 16.69 -5.55 12.79
N GLN A 265 17.59 -6.10 11.98
CA GLN A 265 17.65 -7.53 11.69
C GLN A 265 17.93 -8.37 12.93
N ALA A 266 18.84 -7.91 13.81
CA ALA A 266 19.14 -8.61 15.05
C ALA A 266 17.90 -8.64 15.97
N LYS A 267 17.26 -7.49 16.18
CA LYS A 267 16.08 -7.40 17.04
C LYS A 267 14.87 -8.15 16.47
N HIS A 268 14.67 -8.11 15.15
CA HIS A 268 13.65 -8.91 14.47
C HIS A 268 13.89 -10.40 14.70
N ARG A 269 15.12 -10.87 14.52
CA ARG A 269 15.50 -12.27 14.75
C ARG A 269 15.23 -12.68 16.20
N ASP A 270 15.60 -11.83 17.16
CA ASP A 270 15.35 -12.07 18.59
C ASP A 270 13.86 -12.16 18.88
N LEU A 271 13.05 -11.24 18.34
CA LEU A 271 11.59 -11.23 18.47
C LEU A 271 10.97 -12.52 17.93
N VAL A 272 11.29 -12.90 16.69
CA VAL A 272 10.77 -14.10 16.04
C VAL A 272 11.19 -15.37 16.79
N THR A 273 12.45 -15.43 17.22
CA THR A 273 12.98 -16.57 17.98
C THR A 273 12.26 -16.72 19.32
N GLN A 274 12.10 -15.61 20.06
CA GLN A 274 11.36 -15.62 21.32
C GLN A 274 9.88 -15.94 21.13
N ALA A 275 9.26 -15.43 20.06
CA ALA A 275 7.87 -15.72 19.72
C ALA A 275 7.61 -17.21 19.49
N ARG A 276 8.55 -17.90 18.81
CA ARG A 276 8.48 -19.35 18.60
C ARG A 276 8.75 -20.12 19.89
N ALA A 277 9.84 -19.80 20.59
CA ALA A 277 10.24 -20.49 21.82
C ALA A 277 9.19 -20.40 22.92
N ARG A 278 8.43 -19.29 22.96
CA ARG A 278 7.39 -19.02 23.97
C ARG A 278 5.97 -19.16 23.41
N ALA A 279 5.75 -19.92 22.35
CA ALA A 279 4.44 -20.05 21.70
C ALA A 279 3.33 -20.44 22.69
N GLY A 280 3.60 -21.35 23.65
CA GLY A 280 2.65 -21.72 24.70
C GLY A 280 2.24 -20.55 25.61
N ASP A 281 3.19 -19.68 25.97
CA ASP A 281 2.90 -18.48 26.76
C ASP A 281 2.04 -17.49 25.97
N TYR A 282 2.38 -17.25 24.70
CA TYR A 282 1.62 -16.38 23.82
C TYR A 282 0.20 -16.89 23.56
N LEU A 283 0.04 -18.20 23.39
CA LEU A 283 -1.27 -18.85 23.28
C LEU A 283 -2.12 -18.60 24.52
N PHE A 284 -1.55 -18.78 25.71
CA PHE A 284 -2.27 -18.54 26.96
C PHE A 284 -2.65 -17.07 27.14
N ALA A 285 -1.72 -16.15 26.85
CA ALA A 285 -1.99 -14.72 26.91
C ALA A 285 -3.07 -14.29 25.89
N ALA A 286 -3.05 -14.86 24.68
CA ALA A 286 -4.08 -14.66 23.67
C ALA A 286 -5.46 -15.11 24.15
N TYR A 287 -5.54 -16.24 24.87
CA TYR A 287 -6.77 -16.70 25.52
C TYR A 287 -7.22 -15.75 26.64
N GLN A 288 -6.31 -15.31 27.51
CA GLN A 288 -6.64 -14.41 28.63
C GLN A 288 -7.13 -13.04 28.17
N ALA A 289 -6.60 -12.53 27.06
CA ALA A 289 -7.09 -11.31 26.43
C ALA A 289 -8.55 -11.44 25.93
N GLY A 290 -9.06 -12.67 25.76
CA GLY A 290 -10.47 -12.95 25.46
C GLY A 290 -10.99 -12.25 24.21
N ASN A 291 -12.22 -11.72 24.30
CA ASN A 291 -12.85 -10.85 23.28
C ASN A 291 -12.64 -9.36 23.56
N GLN A 292 -11.75 -8.99 24.50
CA GLN A 292 -11.43 -7.57 24.67
C GLN A 292 -10.90 -7.07 23.33
N PRO A 293 -11.40 -5.95 22.78
CA PRO A 293 -10.75 -5.37 21.62
C PRO A 293 -9.24 -5.30 21.92
N PRO A 294 -8.34 -5.58 20.96
CA PRO A 294 -6.96 -5.14 21.13
C PRO A 294 -7.07 -3.71 21.61
N ALA A 295 -6.44 -3.36 22.74
CA ALA A 295 -6.55 -2.00 23.24
C ALA A 295 -6.02 -1.11 22.11
N ASP A 296 -6.93 -0.52 21.34
CA ASP A 296 -6.64 0.52 20.35
C ASP A 296 -5.99 1.71 21.08
N ASP A 297 -6.17 1.76 22.41
CA ASP A 297 -5.47 2.60 23.34
C ASP A 297 -4.15 1.97 23.85
N PHE A 298 -3.07 2.50 23.29
CA PHE A 298 -1.71 2.52 23.82
C PHE A 298 -0.98 1.18 23.91
N MET A 299 0.09 1.07 23.12
CA MET A 299 1.44 0.67 23.55
C MET A 299 1.53 0.21 25.01
N LEU A 300 1.00 -0.98 25.33
CA LEU A 300 1.32 -1.67 26.58
C LEU A 300 2.74 -2.16 26.41
N LEU A 301 3.70 -1.27 26.67
CA LEU A 301 5.10 -1.62 26.68
C LEU A 301 5.29 -2.79 27.66
N ALA A 302 5.88 -3.86 27.17
CA ALA A 302 6.18 -5.03 27.97
C ALA A 302 7.54 -4.80 28.63
N ASP A 303 7.68 -5.13 29.92
CA ASP A 303 9.00 -5.08 30.54
C ASP A 303 9.92 -6.14 29.92
N LYS A 304 11.22 -6.04 30.18
CA LYS A 304 12.20 -6.99 29.65
C LYS A 304 11.87 -8.42 30.10
N GLY A 305 11.46 -9.26 29.16
CA GLY A 305 11.07 -10.65 29.42
C GLY A 305 9.56 -10.88 29.45
N ASP A 306 8.74 -9.83 29.34
CA ASP A 306 7.30 -9.96 29.15
C ASP A 306 6.95 -10.40 27.72
N LEU A 307 5.69 -10.79 27.53
CA LEU A 307 5.17 -11.16 26.22
C LEU A 307 4.89 -9.90 25.40
N ASN A 308 5.34 -9.91 24.14
CA ASN A 308 5.09 -8.83 23.21
C ASN A 308 3.57 -8.71 22.88
N PRO A 309 2.92 -7.55 23.14
CA PRO A 309 1.48 -7.38 22.89
C PRO A 309 1.08 -7.54 21.43
N ALA A 310 1.88 -7.04 20.49
CA ALA A 310 1.62 -7.21 19.06
C ALA A 310 1.63 -8.71 18.69
N MET A 311 2.54 -9.49 19.27
CA MET A 311 2.57 -10.94 19.09
C MET A 311 1.34 -11.62 19.70
N ILE A 312 0.87 -11.18 20.87
CA ILE A 312 -0.41 -11.66 21.45
C ILE A 312 -1.57 -11.42 20.47
N ALA A 313 -1.67 -10.22 19.90
CA ALA A 313 -2.71 -9.89 18.92
C ALA A 313 -2.64 -10.77 17.66
N ARG A 314 -1.43 -11.07 17.16
CA ARG A 314 -1.21 -11.99 16.04
C ARG A 314 -1.69 -13.42 16.35
N TRP A 315 -1.40 -13.93 17.55
CA TRP A 315 -1.89 -15.24 17.99
C TRP A 315 -3.42 -15.28 18.11
N ARG A 316 -4.06 -14.21 18.62
CA ARG A 316 -5.52 -14.11 18.66
C ARG A 316 -6.14 -14.16 17.26
N ALA A 317 -5.63 -13.34 16.34
CA ALA A 317 -6.12 -13.30 14.96
C ALA A 317 -5.93 -14.65 14.24
N PHE A 318 -4.80 -15.31 14.49
CA PHE A 318 -4.53 -16.64 13.97
C PHE A 318 -5.52 -17.68 14.50
N LEU A 319 -5.76 -17.73 15.81
CA LEU A 319 -6.70 -18.67 16.41
C LEU A 319 -8.13 -18.45 15.90
N GLU A 320 -8.59 -17.20 15.74
CA GLU A 320 -9.92 -16.94 15.18
C GLU A 320 -10.02 -17.38 13.71
N ARG A 321 -8.97 -17.17 12.92
CA ARG A 321 -8.92 -17.69 11.55
C ARG A 321 -8.96 -19.22 11.51
N MET A 322 -8.20 -19.90 12.37
CA MET A 322 -8.20 -21.36 12.47
C MET A 322 -9.59 -21.90 12.85
N LYS A 323 -10.30 -21.20 13.74
CA LYS A 323 -11.69 -21.50 14.11
C LYS A 323 -12.65 -21.41 12.91
N ILE A 324 -12.57 -20.32 12.14
CA ILE A 324 -13.40 -20.10 10.95
C ILE A 324 -13.12 -21.18 9.89
N GLN A 325 -11.85 -21.52 9.69
CA GLN A 325 -11.40 -22.55 8.74
C GLN A 325 -11.69 -23.98 9.23
N LYS A 326 -12.11 -24.16 10.49
CA LYS A 326 -12.29 -25.47 11.15
C LYS A 326 -11.02 -26.31 11.09
N ASP A 327 -9.88 -25.68 11.40
CA ASP A 327 -8.58 -26.34 11.34
C ASP A 327 -8.51 -27.52 12.33
N PRO A 328 -8.16 -28.74 11.88
CA PRO A 328 -8.15 -29.94 12.71
C PRO A 328 -7.05 -29.94 13.80
N THR A 329 -6.00 -29.13 13.65
CA THR A 329 -4.94 -28.97 14.65
C THR A 329 -5.41 -28.10 15.81
N TRP A 330 -6.26 -27.11 15.56
CA TRP A 330 -6.73 -26.15 16.56
C TRP A 330 -8.16 -26.42 17.06
N ALA A 331 -8.85 -27.42 16.51
CA ALA A 331 -10.20 -27.78 16.93
C ALA A 331 -10.30 -28.15 18.42
N LEU A 332 -9.29 -28.83 18.99
CA LEU A 332 -9.27 -29.13 20.44
C LEU A 332 -9.04 -27.87 21.27
N TRP A 333 -8.15 -26.98 20.84
CA TRP A 333 -7.93 -25.69 21.50
C TRP A 333 -9.25 -24.95 21.68
N HIS A 334 -10.06 -24.82 20.62
CA HIS A 334 -11.33 -24.09 20.67
C HIS A 334 -12.39 -24.77 21.53
N ARG A 335 -12.43 -26.12 21.56
CA ARG A 335 -13.32 -26.86 22.46
C ARG A 335 -12.96 -26.59 23.92
N TYR A 336 -11.68 -26.72 24.29
CA TYR A 336 -11.24 -26.43 25.65
C TYR A 336 -11.43 -24.95 26.02
N SER A 337 -11.16 -24.02 25.12
CA SER A 337 -11.30 -22.57 25.39
C SER A 337 -12.75 -22.14 25.62
N SER A 338 -13.74 -22.96 25.23
CA SER A 338 -15.16 -22.69 25.44
C SER A 338 -15.69 -23.13 26.81
N LEU A 339 -14.88 -23.86 27.59
CA LEU A 339 -15.29 -24.39 28.88
C LEU A 339 -15.32 -23.29 29.96
N ASN A 340 -16.23 -23.43 30.93
CA ASN A 340 -16.27 -22.54 32.08
C ASN A 340 -15.03 -22.75 32.97
N PRO A 341 -14.25 -21.69 33.30
CA PRO A 341 -13.05 -21.82 34.13
C PRO A 341 -13.29 -22.47 35.50
N SER A 342 -14.44 -22.22 36.12
CA SER A 342 -14.78 -22.75 37.47
C SER A 342 -15.06 -24.25 37.50
N SER A 343 -15.48 -24.82 36.36
CA SER A 343 -15.78 -26.25 36.21
C SER A 343 -14.91 -26.92 35.13
N PHE A 344 -13.77 -26.33 34.80
CA PHE A 344 -12.95 -26.74 33.66
C PHE A 344 -12.53 -28.20 33.76
N SER A 345 -11.95 -28.63 34.89
CA SER A 345 -11.42 -29.99 35.05
C SER A 345 -12.50 -31.07 34.87
N GLN A 346 -13.73 -30.82 35.33
CA GLN A 346 -14.84 -31.76 35.17
C GLN A 346 -15.32 -31.78 33.71
N SER A 347 -15.51 -30.60 33.12
CA SER A 347 -16.03 -30.46 31.76
C SER A 347 -15.01 -30.94 30.71
N ALA A 348 -13.71 -30.84 31.02
CA ALA A 348 -12.63 -31.30 30.15
C ALA A 348 -12.66 -32.82 29.92
N LEU A 349 -13.17 -33.60 30.88
CA LEU A 349 -13.35 -35.06 30.74
C LEU A 349 -14.41 -35.41 29.68
N GLU A 350 -15.33 -34.48 29.41
CA GLU A 350 -16.44 -34.67 28.47
C GLU A 350 -16.13 -34.14 27.06
N VAL A 351 -14.97 -33.49 26.88
CA VAL A 351 -14.53 -33.02 25.57
C VAL A 351 -14.31 -34.22 24.66
N ARG A 352 -15.14 -34.35 23.63
CA ARG A 352 -15.08 -35.47 22.68
C ARG A 352 -13.88 -35.30 21.76
N ASN A 353 -13.09 -36.35 21.59
CA ASN A 353 -12.11 -36.47 20.50
C ASN A 353 -12.83 -36.92 19.22
N LEU A 354 -12.63 -36.20 18.12
CA LEU A 354 -13.27 -36.49 16.83
C LEU A 354 -12.25 -37.08 15.85
N LEU A 355 -12.71 -37.93 14.94
CA LEU A 355 -11.87 -38.53 13.89
C LEU A 355 -11.25 -37.50 12.95
N SER A 356 -11.86 -36.31 12.84
CA SER A 356 -11.33 -35.20 12.05
C SER A 356 -10.18 -34.47 12.73
N ASP A 357 -9.91 -34.73 14.00
CA ASP A 357 -8.87 -34.03 14.76
C ASP A 357 -7.47 -34.52 14.37
N ASN A 358 -6.49 -33.62 14.46
CA ASN A 358 -5.10 -33.97 14.18
C ASN A 358 -4.62 -35.06 15.18
N PRO A 359 -4.18 -36.25 14.71
CA PRO A 359 -3.82 -37.37 15.58
C PRO A 359 -2.62 -37.06 16.50
N ASN A 360 -1.68 -36.21 16.06
CA ASN A 360 -0.54 -35.80 16.88
C ASN A 360 -1.01 -34.90 18.04
N VAL A 361 -2.05 -34.10 17.83
CA VAL A 361 -2.70 -33.31 18.89
C VAL A 361 -3.48 -34.22 19.83
N LEU A 362 -4.22 -35.20 19.31
CA LEU A 362 -4.94 -36.17 20.14
C LEU A 362 -4.00 -36.92 21.08
N GLN A 363 -2.85 -37.36 20.57
CA GLN A 363 -1.83 -38.02 21.38
C GLN A 363 -1.29 -37.12 22.49
N ALA A 364 -1.08 -35.83 22.20
CA ALA A 364 -0.64 -34.85 23.21
C ALA A 364 -1.69 -34.61 24.32
N PHE A 365 -2.97 -34.92 24.07
CA PHE A 365 -4.09 -34.78 25.00
C PHE A 365 -4.68 -36.12 25.47
N GLU A 366 -3.89 -37.20 25.49
CA GLU A 366 -4.30 -38.48 26.09
C GLU A 366 -4.77 -38.34 27.55
N VAL A 367 -4.13 -37.42 28.28
CA VAL A 367 -4.55 -37.03 29.63
C VAL A 367 -5.32 -35.70 29.55
N PRO A 368 -6.59 -35.67 30.00
CA PRO A 368 -7.39 -34.44 29.99
C PRO A 368 -6.73 -33.32 30.83
N PRO A 369 -6.63 -32.09 30.28
CA PRO A 369 -6.03 -30.97 30.98
C PRO A 369 -6.94 -30.47 32.11
N LYS A 370 -6.35 -29.90 33.15
CA LYS A 370 -7.08 -29.36 34.32
C LYS A 370 -7.38 -27.86 34.20
N SER A 371 -6.72 -27.16 33.28
CA SER A 371 -6.91 -25.72 33.04
C SER A 371 -6.50 -25.34 31.62
N MET A 372 -6.91 -24.14 31.18
CA MET A 372 -6.44 -23.58 29.91
C MET A 372 -4.94 -23.28 29.87
N LYS A 373 -4.30 -23.05 31.03
CA LYS A 373 -2.84 -22.94 31.06
C LYS A 373 -2.18 -24.27 30.68
N GLN A 374 -2.68 -25.39 31.21
CA GLN A 374 -2.19 -26.71 30.81
C GLN A 374 -2.45 -27.01 29.33
N VAL A 375 -3.60 -26.58 28.78
CA VAL A 375 -3.84 -26.69 27.33
C VAL A 375 -2.76 -25.95 26.55
N ALA A 376 -2.47 -24.71 26.92
CA ALA A 376 -1.46 -23.89 26.25
C ALA A 376 -0.03 -24.43 26.42
N ASP A 377 0.30 -24.96 27.59
CA ASP A 377 1.59 -25.62 27.85
C ASP A 377 1.74 -26.90 26.99
N THR A 378 0.68 -27.70 26.85
CA THR A 378 0.67 -28.88 25.99
C THR A 378 0.88 -28.51 24.52
N TYR A 379 0.16 -27.51 24.00
CA TYR A 379 0.40 -27.02 22.63
C TYR A 379 1.80 -26.43 22.47
N GLY A 380 2.29 -25.65 23.44
CA GLY A 380 3.65 -25.11 23.42
C GLY A 380 4.72 -26.21 23.34
N LYS A 381 4.57 -27.27 24.14
CA LYS A 381 5.44 -28.45 24.08
C LYS A 381 5.36 -29.14 22.72
N LEU A 382 4.15 -29.39 22.21
CA LEU A 382 3.93 -30.05 20.92
C LEU A 382 4.56 -29.26 19.76
N LEU A 383 4.40 -27.94 19.76
CA LEU A 383 5.01 -27.04 18.78
C LEU A 383 6.55 -27.10 18.85
N GLY A 384 7.13 -27.02 20.05
CA GLY A 384 8.58 -27.08 20.25
C GLY A 384 9.20 -28.44 19.89
N GLU A 385 8.53 -29.54 20.20
CA GLU A 385 8.96 -30.90 19.82
C GLU A 385 8.92 -31.08 18.29
N THR A 386 7.86 -30.60 17.65
CA THR A 386 7.71 -30.64 16.19
C THR A 386 8.77 -29.79 15.51
N GLU A 387 9.04 -28.59 16.00
CA GLU A 387 10.12 -27.71 15.53
C GLU A 387 11.48 -28.40 15.67
N LYS A 388 11.79 -28.98 16.83
CA LYS A 388 13.06 -29.69 17.06
C LYS A 388 13.25 -30.87 16.11
N ALA A 389 12.19 -31.65 15.85
CA ALA A 389 12.23 -32.75 14.90
C ALA A 389 12.48 -32.24 13.46
N TRP A 390 11.80 -31.18 13.06
CA TRP A 390 11.96 -30.55 11.75
C TRP A 390 13.35 -29.93 11.52
N LEU A 391 13.89 -29.25 12.52
CA LEU A 391 15.25 -28.71 12.46
C LEU A 391 16.28 -29.83 12.36
N SER A 392 16.05 -30.94 13.06
CA SER A 392 16.90 -32.14 13.01
C SER A 392 16.86 -32.84 11.64
N SER A 393 15.76 -32.68 10.88
CA SER A 393 15.65 -33.14 9.48
C SER A 393 16.14 -32.12 8.44
N GLY A 394 16.83 -31.05 8.87
CA GLY A 394 17.44 -30.05 8.00
C GLY A 394 16.68 -28.74 7.86
N GLY A 395 15.46 -28.60 8.41
CA GLY A 395 14.80 -27.30 8.64
C GLY A 395 14.51 -26.43 7.41
N LYS A 396 14.46 -27.00 6.21
CA LYS A 396 14.31 -26.25 4.94
C LYS A 396 13.02 -26.53 4.17
N ILE A 397 12.49 -27.74 4.28
CA ILE A 397 11.35 -28.21 3.49
C ILE A 397 10.22 -28.57 4.46
N PRO A 398 8.93 -28.36 4.09
CA PRO A 398 7.80 -28.87 4.87
C PRO A 398 7.95 -30.34 5.27
N LEU A 399 7.39 -30.70 6.43
CA LEU A 399 7.35 -32.09 6.89
C LEU A 399 6.49 -32.93 5.95
N GLN A 400 6.91 -34.17 5.69
CA GLN A 400 6.16 -35.10 4.83
C GLN A 400 4.84 -35.56 5.47
N ASP A 401 4.85 -35.75 6.79
CA ASP A 401 3.61 -35.99 7.54
C ASP A 401 2.78 -34.70 7.57
N LYS A 402 1.60 -34.75 6.94
CA LYS A 402 0.67 -33.63 6.86
C LYS A 402 0.24 -33.16 8.25
N ASN A 403 0.06 -34.07 9.20
CA ASN A 403 -0.42 -33.72 10.55
C ASN A 403 0.67 -32.97 11.34
N ALA A 404 1.92 -33.43 11.26
CA ALA A 404 3.06 -32.71 11.83
C ALA A 404 3.34 -31.40 11.10
N GLU A 405 3.16 -31.35 9.77
CA GLU A 405 3.33 -30.12 9.00
C GLU A 405 2.33 -29.03 9.41
N MET A 406 1.06 -29.38 9.65
CA MET A 406 0.07 -28.41 10.13
C MET A 406 0.48 -27.79 11.48
N ILE A 407 1.05 -28.59 12.38
CA ILE A 407 1.61 -28.11 13.66
C ILE A 407 2.81 -27.19 13.42
N ARG A 408 3.80 -27.63 12.62
CA ARG A 408 5.00 -26.83 12.27
C ARG A 408 4.63 -25.51 11.61
N SER A 409 3.61 -25.52 10.74
CA SER A 409 3.15 -24.34 10.00
C SER A 409 2.62 -23.24 10.90
N ALA A 410 2.20 -23.55 12.14
CA ALA A 410 1.84 -22.52 13.11
C ALA A 410 3.03 -21.67 13.57
N LEU A 411 4.27 -22.17 13.46
CA LEU A 411 5.50 -21.42 13.79
C LEU A 411 6.24 -20.87 12.56
N TYR A 412 6.14 -21.57 11.43
CA TYR A 412 6.96 -21.30 10.23
C TYR A 412 6.19 -21.29 8.91
N GLY A 413 4.86 -21.40 8.95
CA GLY A 413 4.01 -21.28 7.77
C GLY A 413 3.75 -19.83 7.40
N PRO A 414 3.20 -19.56 6.19
CA PRO A 414 2.98 -18.21 5.68
C PRO A 414 1.99 -17.38 6.50
N ASN A 415 1.18 -18.03 7.35
CA ASN A 415 0.21 -17.38 8.24
C ASN A 415 0.61 -17.49 9.72
N SER A 416 1.86 -17.86 10.00
CA SER A 416 2.37 -18.01 11.36
C SER A 416 2.27 -16.69 12.12
N PRO A 417 1.76 -16.69 13.37
CA PRO A 417 1.82 -15.51 14.23
C PRO A 417 3.24 -15.03 14.46
N ALA A 418 4.19 -15.96 14.57
CA ALA A 418 5.60 -15.67 14.82
C ALA A 418 6.34 -15.15 13.58
N ASP A 419 5.75 -15.25 12.38
CA ASP A 419 6.31 -14.66 11.17
C ASP A 419 5.93 -13.18 11.08
N ALA A 420 6.55 -12.36 11.93
CA ALA A 420 6.39 -10.91 11.88
C ALA A 420 7.12 -10.35 10.65
N PRO A 421 6.49 -9.46 9.84
CA PRO A 421 7.15 -8.89 8.68
C PRO A 421 8.34 -8.02 9.10
N LEU A 422 9.45 -8.12 8.36
CA LEU A 422 10.57 -7.19 8.45
C LEU A 422 10.26 -5.97 7.57
N ALA A 423 9.39 -5.08 8.04
CA ALA A 423 9.17 -3.79 7.41
C ALA A 423 10.02 -2.73 8.14
N LEU A 424 10.68 -1.84 7.41
CA LEU A 424 11.46 -0.72 7.99
C LEU A 424 10.60 0.55 8.19
N ASP A 425 9.27 0.38 8.24
CA ASP A 425 8.32 1.47 8.37
C ASP A 425 8.08 1.88 9.83
N TRP A 426 7.26 2.92 10.02
CA TRP A 426 6.87 3.44 11.33
C TRP A 426 6.22 2.38 12.24
N GLY A 427 5.59 1.33 11.67
CA GLY A 427 4.98 0.24 12.43
C GLY A 427 5.97 -0.79 13.00
N PHE A 428 7.24 -0.75 12.57
CA PHE A 428 8.27 -1.63 13.14
C PHE A 428 8.60 -1.29 14.60
N LEU A 429 8.43 -0.02 15.00
CA LEU A 429 8.59 0.40 16.38
C LEU A 429 7.63 -0.32 17.34
N ASP A 430 6.41 -0.63 16.87
CA ASP A 430 5.40 -1.37 17.63
C ASP A 430 5.81 -2.82 17.90
N LEU A 431 6.77 -3.35 17.13
CA LEU A 431 7.35 -4.67 17.36
C LEU A 431 8.43 -4.66 18.45
N PHE A 432 8.97 -3.50 18.83
CA PHE A 432 9.91 -3.39 19.95
C PHE A 432 9.15 -3.24 21.27
N PRO A 433 9.28 -4.20 22.20
CA PRO A 433 8.46 -4.22 23.41
C PRO A 433 8.90 -3.18 24.45
N ASP A 434 10.13 -2.66 24.37
CA ASP A 434 10.74 -1.85 25.43
C ASP A 434 11.24 -0.46 24.95
N ARG A 435 11.17 0.54 25.84
CA ARG A 435 11.57 1.93 25.54
C ARG A 435 13.04 2.09 25.20
N THR A 436 13.90 1.22 25.73
CA THR A 436 15.34 1.31 25.48
C THR A 436 15.65 0.94 24.03
N THR A 437 15.10 -0.16 23.54
CA THR A 437 15.22 -0.59 22.14
C THR A 437 14.59 0.44 21.19
N GLN A 438 13.41 0.97 21.52
CA GLN A 438 12.78 2.04 20.73
C GLN A 438 13.63 3.32 20.70
N GLY A 439 14.27 3.69 21.83
CA GLY A 439 15.16 4.83 21.92
C GLY A 439 16.43 4.67 21.10
N GLU A 440 17.02 3.48 21.10
CA GLU A 440 18.19 3.15 20.27
C GLU A 440 17.86 3.20 18.77
N TYR A 441 16.72 2.64 18.37
CA TYR A 441 16.24 2.74 16.98
C TYR A 441 16.07 4.20 16.56
N LYS A 442 15.38 5.02 17.37
CA LYS A 442 15.19 6.45 17.09
C LYS A 442 16.52 7.21 17.01
N ALA A 443 17.50 6.85 17.83
CA ALA A 443 18.84 7.44 17.76
C ALA A 443 19.57 7.08 16.46
N LEU A 444 19.44 5.84 15.98
CA LEU A 444 20.03 5.41 14.71
C LEU A 444 19.36 6.07 13.50
N ILE A 445 18.04 6.25 13.51
CA ILE A 445 17.32 7.02 12.49
C ILE A 445 17.79 8.47 12.49
N LYS A 446 17.84 9.10 13.66
CA LYS A 446 18.32 10.49 13.77
C LYS A 446 19.75 10.66 13.27
N ASP A 447 20.62 9.67 13.54
CA ASP A 447 21.99 9.68 13.02
C ASP A 447 22.04 9.57 11.49
N LEU A 448 21.07 8.95 10.83
CA LEU A 448 20.98 8.96 9.36
C LEU A 448 20.51 10.31 8.80
N GLU A 449 19.66 11.02 9.55
CA GLU A 449 19.12 12.31 9.14
C GLU A 449 20.10 13.47 9.32
N THR A 450 21.11 13.31 10.20
CA THR A 450 22.13 14.33 10.53
C THR A 450 23.52 13.95 10.05
#